data_AF-A0A0F9DGZ1-F1
#
_entry.id   AF-A0A0F9DGZ1-F1
#
_cell.length_a   1.000
_cell.length_b   1.000
_cell.length_c   1.000
_cell.angle_alpha   90.00
_cell.angle_beta   90.00
_cell.angle_gamma   90.00
#
_symmetry.space_group_name_H-M   'P 1'
#
loop_
_entity.id
_entity.type
_entity.pdbx_description
1 polymer ?
#
loop_
_entity_poly.entity_id
_entity_poly.type
_entity_poly.pdbx_seq_one_letter_code
_entity_poly.pdbx_strand_id
1 'polypeptide(L)'
;MKNTKIIEQEIVIKTTPHEIYEAFMDSKIHSKFTEGKAKISREIGGSYSVFEGDLTGKNVELIPDKKIVQTWRSEGENWPKGYYSTIT
;
A
#
# COMPACT_ATOMS: atom_id res chain seq x y z
N MET A 1 -21.37 -15.56 -1.74
CA MET A 1 -19.97 -15.08 -1.70
C MET A 1 -19.86 -13.86 -2.60
N LYS A 2 -19.18 -12.79 -2.18
CA LYS A 2 -18.80 -11.73 -3.13
C LYS A 2 -17.70 -12.28 -4.03
N ASN A 3 -17.86 -12.14 -5.35
CA ASN A 3 -16.87 -12.59 -6.32
C ASN A 3 -15.72 -11.58 -6.36
N THR A 4 -14.54 -11.97 -5.88
CA THR A 4 -13.31 -11.20 -6.04
C THR A 4 -12.57 -11.69 -7.30
N LYS A 5 -11.71 -10.84 -7.84
CA LYS A 5 -10.80 -11.17 -8.94
C LYS A 5 -9.39 -10.70 -8.58
N ILE A 6 -8.40 -11.41 -9.08
CA ILE A 6 -7.01 -10.97 -9.02
C ILE A 6 -6.82 -9.92 -10.12
N ILE A 7 -6.12 -8.84 -9.79
CA ILE A 7 -5.67 -7.82 -10.73
C ILE A 7 -4.16 -7.96 -10.82
N GLU A 8 -3.66 -8.14 -12.04
CA GLU A 8 -2.22 -8.22 -12.33
C GLU A 8 -1.87 -7.07 -13.26
N GLN A 9 -0.81 -6.33 -12.92
CA GLN A 9 -0.32 -5.19 -13.70
C GLN A 9 1.20 -5.21 -13.70
N GLU A 10 1.80 -4.96 -14.86
CA GLU A 10 3.24 -4.84 -15.04
C GLU A 10 3.55 -3.52 -15.73
N ILE A 11 4.45 -2.74 -15.14
CA ILE A 11 4.90 -1.45 -15.66
C ILE A 11 6.41 -1.30 -15.50
N VAL A 12 7.05 -0.64 -16.47
CA VAL A 12 8.47 -0.28 -16.39
C VAL A 12 8.58 1.21 -16.14
N ILE A 13 9.17 1.59 -15.00
CA ILE A 13 9.40 2.98 -14.61
C ILE A 13 10.90 3.28 -14.74
N LYS A 14 11.25 4.39 -15.42
CA LYS A 14 12.64 4.81 -15.63
C LYS A 14 13.22 5.50 -14.38
N THR A 15 13.43 4.75 -13.32
CA THR A 15 13.97 5.22 -12.03
C THR A 15 14.67 4.05 -11.33
N THR A 16 15.30 4.28 -10.18
CA THR A 16 15.94 3.19 -9.41
C THR A 16 14.91 2.41 -8.57
N PRO A 17 15.15 1.12 -8.28
CA PRO A 17 14.29 0.36 -7.37
C PRO A 17 14.15 1.00 -5.99
N HIS A 18 15.19 1.71 -5.53
CA HIS A 18 15.19 2.44 -4.28
C HIS A 18 14.18 3.59 -4.26
N GLU A 19 14.14 4.41 -5.31
CA GLU A 19 13.18 5.51 -5.41
C GLU A 19 11.73 5.00 -5.45
N ILE A 20 11.47 3.87 -6.12
CA ILE A 20 10.16 3.23 -6.10
C ILE A 20 9.82 2.77 -4.69
N TYR A 21 10.73 2.06 -4.02
CA TYR A 21 10.49 1.55 -2.68
C TYR A 21 10.18 2.69 -1.70
N GLU A 22 10.96 3.77 -1.74
CA GLU A 22 10.73 4.94 -0.89
C GLU A 22 9.44 5.70 -1.25
N ALA A 23 9.02 5.73 -2.52
CA ALA A 23 7.72 6.26 -2.88
C ALA A 23 6.58 5.51 -2.17
N PHE A 24 6.67 4.19 -2.02
CA PHE A 24 5.66 3.41 -1.32
C PHE A 24 5.82 3.41 0.21
N MET A 25 7.03 3.52 0.75
CA MET A 25 7.31 3.25 2.17
C MET A 25 7.68 4.48 3.01
N ASP A 26 8.13 5.59 2.42
CA ASP A 26 8.36 6.83 3.15
C ASP A 26 7.06 7.65 3.21
N SER A 27 6.63 7.99 4.43
CA SER A 27 5.37 8.70 4.63
C SER A 27 5.36 10.09 3.97
N LYS A 28 6.49 10.80 3.94
CA LYS A 28 6.56 12.15 3.37
C LYS A 28 6.58 12.09 1.85
N ILE A 29 7.37 11.19 1.27
CA ILE A 29 7.42 10.98 -0.19
C ILE A 29 6.06 10.48 -0.67
N HIS A 30 5.47 9.49 0.01
CA HIS A 30 4.14 8.98 -0.34
C HIS A 30 3.08 10.06 -0.31
N SER A 31 3.07 10.88 0.76
CA SER A 31 2.13 11.99 0.86
C SER A 31 2.29 13.01 -0.26
N LYS A 32 3.54 13.28 -0.66
CA LYS A 32 3.85 14.26 -1.69
C LYS A 32 3.35 13.84 -3.07
N PHE A 33 3.52 12.58 -3.46
CA PHE A 33 3.13 12.15 -4.81
C PHE A 33 1.65 11.77 -4.94
N THR A 34 1.00 11.38 -3.84
CA THR A 34 -0.45 11.09 -3.82
C THR A 34 -1.32 12.31 -3.52
N GLU A 35 -0.70 13.43 -3.12
CA GLU A 35 -1.38 14.64 -2.64
C GLU A 35 -2.32 14.40 -1.43
N GLY A 36 -2.14 13.29 -0.71
CA GLY A 36 -2.91 12.95 0.48
C GLY A 36 -2.02 12.46 1.62
N LYS A 37 -2.33 12.81 2.86
CA LYS A 37 -1.49 12.45 4.00
C LYS A 37 -1.36 10.93 4.17
N ALA A 38 -0.13 10.51 4.40
CA ALA A 38 0.25 9.14 4.70
C ALA A 38 0.95 9.03 6.05
N LYS A 39 0.70 7.92 6.73
CA LYS A 39 1.43 7.44 7.91
C LYS A 39 1.74 5.97 7.70
N ILE A 40 3.01 5.63 7.50
CA ILE A 40 3.45 4.30 7.08
C ILE A 40 4.51 3.82 8.07
N SER A 41 4.22 2.71 8.77
CA SER A 41 5.24 1.98 9.51
C SER A 41 6.21 1.31 8.54
N ARG A 42 7.50 1.23 8.90
CA ARG A 42 8.53 0.51 8.13
C ARG A 42 8.80 -0.89 8.68
N GLU A 43 7.99 -1.35 9.61
CA GLU A 43 8.11 -2.66 10.25
C GLU A 43 7.16 -3.67 9.60
N ILE A 44 7.60 -4.93 9.52
CA ILE A 44 6.74 -6.07 9.18
C ILE A 44 5.69 -6.23 10.29
N GLY A 45 4.42 -6.37 9.91
CA GLY A 45 3.27 -6.35 10.81
C GLY A 45 2.80 -4.93 11.19
N GLY A 46 3.60 -3.91 10.87
CA GLY A 46 3.27 -2.51 11.13
C GLY A 46 2.10 -2.02 10.29
N SER A 47 1.26 -1.17 10.88
CA SER A 47 0.11 -0.58 10.20
C SER A 47 0.51 0.64 9.35
N TYR A 48 -0.32 0.93 8.35
CA TYR A 48 -0.26 2.19 7.62
C TYR A 48 -1.66 2.74 7.32
N SER A 49 -1.69 4.01 6.96
CA SER A 49 -2.87 4.76 6.53
C SER A 49 -2.46 5.77 5.48
N VAL A 50 -3.18 5.83 4.37
CA VAL A 50 -2.91 6.73 3.23
C VAL A 50 -4.21 7.39 2.76
N PHE A 51 -4.10 8.44 1.93
CA PHE A 51 -5.23 9.28 1.50
C PHE A 51 -6.08 9.78 2.68
N GLU A 52 -5.44 10.47 3.65
CA GLU A 52 -6.12 11.02 4.84
C GLU A 52 -6.85 10.00 5.73
N GLY A 53 -6.59 8.70 5.56
CA GLY A 53 -7.27 7.65 6.33
C GLY A 53 -8.24 6.80 5.53
N ASP A 54 -8.52 7.17 4.28
CA ASP A 54 -9.51 6.46 3.45
C ASP A 54 -9.06 5.03 3.09
N LEU A 55 -7.75 4.80 3.01
CA LEU A 55 -7.17 3.48 2.85
C LEU A 55 -6.26 3.13 4.03
N THR A 56 -6.43 1.92 4.56
CA THR A 56 -5.64 1.41 5.67
C THR A 56 -5.16 -0.01 5.42
N GLY A 57 -4.15 -0.42 6.17
CA GLY A 57 -3.54 -1.71 5.97
C GLY A 57 -2.42 -2.06 6.93
N LYS A 58 -1.73 -3.16 6.61
CA LYS A 58 -0.55 -3.68 7.32
C LYS A 58 0.49 -4.16 6.34
N ASN A 59 1.76 -3.97 6.68
CA ASN A 59 2.88 -4.56 5.96
C ASN A 59 2.99 -6.05 6.33
N VAL A 60 2.99 -6.92 5.34
CA VAL A 60 3.07 -8.38 5.51
C VAL A 60 4.50 -8.87 5.27
N GLU A 61 5.18 -8.33 4.27
CA GLU A 61 6.56 -8.65 3.93
C GLU A 61 7.23 -7.41 3.34
N LEU A 62 8.46 -7.13 3.74
CA LEU A 62 9.25 -5.99 3.27
C LEU A 62 10.67 -6.46 2.96
N ILE A 63 11.05 -6.40 1.68
CA ILE A 63 12.42 -6.58 1.23
C ILE A 63 12.84 -5.27 0.55
N PRO A 64 13.70 -4.47 1.20
CA PRO A 64 14.14 -3.18 0.66
C PRO A 64 14.56 -3.27 -0.81
N ASP A 65 14.06 -2.32 -1.60
CA ASP A 65 14.34 -2.13 -3.02
C ASP A 65 13.97 -3.31 -3.93
N LYS A 66 13.16 -4.27 -3.43
CA LYS A 66 12.82 -5.50 -4.16
C LYS A 66 11.35 -5.91 -4.07
N LYS A 67 10.74 -5.85 -2.88
CA LYS A 67 9.39 -6.40 -2.66
C LYS A 67 8.68 -5.74 -1.50
N ILE A 68 7.40 -5.45 -1.70
CA ILE A 68 6.47 -4.98 -0.67
C ILE A 68 5.21 -5.84 -0.77
N VAL A 69 4.82 -6.49 0.32
CA VAL A 69 3.52 -7.18 0.42
C VAL A 69 2.70 -6.50 1.50
N GLN A 70 1.47 -6.10 1.16
CA GLN A 70 0.60 -5.34 2.06
C GLN A 70 -0.85 -5.81 1.98
N THR A 71 -1.56 -5.75 3.11
CA THR A 71 -3.02 -5.85 3.12
C THR A 71 -3.65 -4.49 2.95
N TRP A 72 -4.62 -4.34 2.05
CA TRP A 72 -5.31 -3.07 1.79
C TRP A 72 -6.82 -3.19 2.04
N ARG A 73 -7.42 -2.14 2.60
CA ARG A 73 -8.88 -1.95 2.62
C ARG A 73 -9.22 -0.48 2.51
N SER A 74 -10.39 -0.19 1.97
CA SER A 74 -11.01 1.13 2.09
C SER A 74 -11.88 1.19 3.35
N GLU A 75 -11.91 2.36 3.98
CA GLU A 75 -12.82 2.65 5.10
C GLU A 75 -14.20 3.15 4.64
N GLY A 76 -14.43 3.26 3.32
CA GLY A 76 -15.75 3.59 2.77
C GLY A 76 -16.80 2.49 2.96
N GLU A 77 -18.08 2.88 2.96
CA GLU A 77 -19.22 2.00 3.27
C GLU A 77 -19.36 0.79 2.33
N ASN A 78 -18.85 0.91 1.10
CA ASN A 78 -18.98 -0.13 0.07
C ASN A 78 -17.99 -1.29 0.22
N TRP A 79 -17.00 -1.16 1.12
CA TRP A 79 -16.06 -2.23 1.42
C TRP A 79 -16.53 -3.04 2.64
N PRO A 80 -16.87 -4.33 2.48
CA PRO A 80 -17.41 -5.13 3.58
C PRO A 80 -16.38 -5.29 4.72
N LYS A 81 -16.88 -5.23 5.97
CA LYS A 81 -16.05 -5.39 7.17
C LYS A 81 -15.34 -6.74 7.18
N GLY A 82 -14.08 -6.75 7.62
CA GLY A 82 -13.26 -7.96 7.67
C GLY A 82 -12.68 -8.44 6.34
N TYR A 83 -12.98 -7.77 5.22
CA TYR A 83 -12.38 -8.08 3.92
C TYR A 83 -11.17 -7.20 3.64
N TYR A 84 -10.09 -7.83 3.20
CA TYR A 84 -8.83 -7.17 2.84
C TYR A 84 -8.39 -7.70 1.47
N SER A 85 -7.81 -6.80 0.65
CA SER A 85 -6.98 -7.19 -0.48
C SER A 85 -5.57 -7.46 0.00
N THR A 86 -4.84 -8.35 -0.66
CA THR A 86 -3.38 -8.49 -0.49
C THR A 86 -2.71 -8.11 -1.80
N ILE A 87 -1.75 -7.20 -1.73
CA ILE A 87 -1.02 -6.66 -2.89
C ILE A 87 0.46 -7.03 -2.71
N THR A 88 1.11 -7.43 -3.81
CA THR A 88 2.54 -7.77 -3.89
C THR A 88 3.13 -7.29 -5.20
#